data_AF-A0A0C9VWP7-F1
#
_entry.id   AF-A0A0C9VWP7-F1
#
_cell.length_a   1.000
_cell.length_b   1.000
_cell.length_c   1.000
_cell.angle_alpha   90.00
_cell.angle_beta   90.00
_cell.angle_gamma   90.00
#
_symmetry.space_group_name_H-M   'P 1'
#
loop_
_entity.id
_entity.type
_entity.pdbx_description
1 polymer ?
#
loop_
_entity_poly.entity_id
_entity_poly.type
_entity_poly.pdbx_seq_one_letter_code
_entity_poly.pdbx_strand_id
1 'polypeptide(L)'
;MPRCLGAEEDEECVKDEVWNVLSLFWTGFNRDSWSWISEERPQGQRNSYDCGAFTLGDMVSFIKDGVVSPLAQDNMKGWGWEIIRILDSMPGLMAIEVISADEEPIDVG
;
A
#
# COMPACT_ATOMS: atom_id res chain seq x y z
N MET A 1 -1.37 5.79 21.66
CA MET A 1 -2.67 5.08 21.80
C MET A 1 -2.36 3.65 22.21
N PRO A 2 -3.22 2.95 22.97
CA PRO A 2 -3.08 1.51 23.08
C PRO A 2 -3.25 0.89 21.68
N ARG A 3 -2.66 -0.27 21.43
CA ARG A 3 -2.89 -1.05 20.20
C ARG A 3 -4.39 -1.12 19.93
N CYS A 4 -4.82 -0.91 18.69
CA CYS A 4 -6.20 -1.18 18.31
C CYS A 4 -6.55 -2.63 18.73
N LEU A 5 -7.70 -2.83 19.35
CA LEU A 5 -8.21 -4.18 19.58
C LEU A 5 -8.27 -4.90 18.24
N GLY A 6 -7.66 -6.09 18.16
CA GLY A 6 -7.58 -6.86 16.91
C GLY A 6 -6.34 -6.62 16.06
N ALA A 7 -5.44 -5.68 16.40
CA ALA A 7 -4.27 -5.40 15.57
C ALA A 7 -3.36 -6.62 15.33
N GLU A 8 -3.25 -7.53 16.31
CA GLU A 8 -2.49 -8.77 16.16
C GLU A 8 -3.21 -9.78 15.25
N GLU A 9 -4.54 -9.87 15.34
CA GLU A 9 -5.36 -10.72 14.46
C GLU A 9 -5.34 -10.20 13.02
N ASP A 10 -5.47 -8.88 12.84
CA ASP A 10 -5.35 -8.21 11.55
C ASP A 10 -3.96 -8.47 10.92
N GLU A 11 -2.90 -8.42 11.72
CA GLU A 11 -1.54 -8.70 11.25
C GLU A 11 -1.37 -10.16 10.79
N GLU A 12 -1.93 -11.12 11.53
CA GLU A 12 -1.89 -12.54 11.12
C GLU A 12 -2.70 -12.79 9.84
N CYS A 13 -3.87 -12.16 9.68
CA CYS A 13 -4.64 -12.22 8.44
C CYS A 13 -3.82 -11.69 7.25
N VAL A 14 -3.17 -10.53 7.41
CA VAL A 14 -2.32 -9.94 6.36
C VAL A 14 -1.13 -10.84 6.05
N LYS A 15 -0.48 -11.45 7.05
CA LYS A 15 0.61 -12.41 6.84
C LYS A 15 0.17 -13.54 5.92
N ASP A 16 -0.93 -14.20 6.25
CA ASP A 16 -1.42 -15.34 5.49
C ASP A 16 -1.79 -14.95 4.04
N GLU A 17 -2.40 -13.79 3.82
CA GLU A 17 -2.65 -13.27 2.48
C GLU A 17 -1.35 -13.02 1.69
N VAL A 18 -0.35 -12.41 2.32
CA VAL A 18 0.96 -12.16 1.68
C VAL A 18 1.65 -13.49 1.31
N TRP A 19 1.62 -14.49 2.18
CA TRP A 19 2.18 -15.81 1.88
C TRP A 19 1.45 -16.49 0.73
N ASN A 20 0.13 -16.39 0.67
CA ASN A 20 -0.66 -16.91 -0.44
C ASN A 20 -0.26 -16.25 -1.75
N VAL A 21 -0.14 -14.92 -1.78
CA VAL A 21 0.30 -14.18 -2.97
C VAL A 21 1.69 -14.62 -3.40
N LEU A 22 2.65 -14.71 -2.48
CA LEU A 22 4.02 -15.15 -2.80
C LEU A 22 4.07 -16.58 -3.34
N SER A 23 3.22 -17.47 -2.83
CA SER A 23 3.12 -18.85 -3.34
C SER A 23 2.63 -18.95 -4.78
N LEU A 24 1.81 -17.98 -5.23
CA LEU A 24 1.31 -17.92 -6.61
C LEU A 24 2.39 -17.46 -7.60
N PHE A 25 3.25 -16.52 -7.18
CA PHE A 25 4.26 -15.93 -8.06
C PHE A 25 5.58 -16.70 -8.07
N TRP A 26 5.92 -17.41 -7.00
CA TRP A 26 7.23 -18.05 -6.84
C TRP A 26 7.12 -19.57 -6.73
N THR A 27 7.47 -20.26 -7.82
CA THR A 27 7.62 -21.72 -7.84
C THR A 27 8.73 -22.18 -6.87
N GLY A 28 8.35 -22.95 -5.85
CA GLY A 28 9.28 -23.40 -4.80
C GLY A 28 9.36 -22.45 -3.60
N PHE A 29 8.44 -21.50 -3.46
CA PHE A 29 8.27 -20.70 -2.25
C PHE A 29 8.19 -21.61 -1.01
N ASN A 30 9.04 -21.34 -0.02
CA ASN A 30 9.04 -22.01 1.27
C ASN A 30 8.82 -20.98 2.38
N ARG A 31 7.63 -20.97 2.98
CA ARG A 31 7.25 -20.05 4.08
C ARG A 31 8.27 -20.07 5.22
N ASP A 32 8.82 -21.24 5.56
CA ASP A 32 9.73 -21.41 6.71
C ASP A 32 11.09 -20.72 6.50
N SER A 33 11.42 -20.36 5.26
CA SER A 33 12.64 -19.59 4.94
C SER A 33 12.47 -18.08 5.13
N TRP A 34 11.26 -17.62 5.45
CA TRP A 34 10.94 -16.21 5.62
C TRP A 34 10.66 -15.87 7.08
N SER A 35 11.10 -14.68 7.49
CA SER A 35 10.74 -14.08 8.76
C SER A 35 9.84 -12.88 8.51
N TRP A 36 8.67 -12.86 9.15
CA TRP A 36 7.90 -11.63 9.26
C TRP A 36 8.54 -10.70 10.28
N ILE A 37 8.78 -9.46 9.90
CA ILE A 37 9.30 -8.42 10.79
C ILE A 37 8.19 -7.38 10.93
N SER A 38 7.55 -7.38 12.10
CA SER A 38 6.55 -6.36 12.42
C SER A 38 7.22 -5.01 12.50
N GLU A 39 6.50 -3.98 12.07
CA GLU A 39 7.01 -2.63 12.10
C GLU A 39 7.08 -2.08 13.53
N GLU A 40 8.22 -1.50 13.89
CA GLU A 40 8.37 -0.76 15.14
C GLU A 40 8.52 0.74 14.85
N ARG A 41 7.52 1.52 15.25
CA ARG A 41 7.54 2.99 15.14
C ARG A 41 7.36 3.65 16.51
N PRO A 42 8.14 4.70 16.85
CA PRO A 42 8.00 5.39 18.14
C PRO A 42 6.63 6.04 18.34
N GLN A 43 6.01 6.50 17.25
CA GLN A 43 4.68 7.07 17.25
C GLN A 43 3.94 6.65 15.98
N GLY A 44 2.87 5.88 16.16
CA GLY A 44 1.95 5.56 15.07
C GLY A 44 0.93 6.66 14.79
N GLN A 45 0.13 6.41 13.77
CA GLN A 45 -1.02 7.22 13.42
C GLN A 45 -1.99 7.31 14.60
N ARG A 46 -2.54 8.52 14.81
CA ARG A 46 -3.50 8.82 15.89
C ARG A 46 -4.86 9.25 15.37
N ASN A 47 -5.03 9.42 14.06
CA ASN A 47 -6.29 9.77 13.42
C ASN A 47 -6.69 8.67 12.42
N SER A 48 -7.82 8.83 11.72
CA SER A 48 -8.33 7.84 10.76
C SER A 48 -8.02 8.16 9.30
N TYR A 49 -7.35 9.28 9.01
CA TYR A 49 -7.24 9.82 7.64
C TYR A 49 -5.81 9.96 7.12
N ASP A 50 -4.77 9.82 7.96
CA ASP A 50 -3.37 9.90 7.52
C ASP A 50 -2.76 8.54 7.12
N CYS A 51 -3.54 7.45 7.10
CA CYS A 51 -3.01 6.12 6.84
C CYS A 51 -2.31 6.03 5.47
N GLY A 52 -2.90 6.63 4.43
CA GLY A 52 -2.28 6.70 3.12
C GLY A 52 -0.97 7.49 3.12
N ALA A 53 -0.89 8.58 3.88
CA ALA A 53 0.33 9.36 4.01
C ALA A 53 1.44 8.57 4.72
N PHE A 54 1.10 7.86 5.79
CA PHE A 54 2.02 6.95 6.48
C PHE A 54 2.53 5.85 5.55
N THR A 55 1.63 5.13 4.86
CA THR A 55 1.99 4.07 3.92
C THR A 55 2.94 4.58 2.83
N LEU A 56 2.65 5.74 2.24
CA LEU A 56 3.53 6.32 1.22
C LEU A 56 4.90 6.71 1.79
N GLY A 57 4.94 7.21 3.03
CA GLY A 57 6.20 7.49 3.73
C GLY A 57 7.03 6.23 3.95
N ASP A 58 6.38 5.14 4.38
CA ASP A 58 7.01 3.84 4.60
C ASP A 58 7.54 3.24 3.30
N MET A 59 6.77 3.31 2.22
CA MET A 59 7.23 2.87 0.90
C MET A 59 8.47 3.62 0.43
N VAL A 60 8.49 4.95 0.57
CA VAL A 60 9.65 5.77 0.18
C VAL A 60 10.89 5.38 0.99
N SER A 61 10.75 5.26 2.31
CA SER A 61 11.85 4.88 3.20
C SER A 61 12.37 3.47 2.89
N PHE A 62 11.47 2.51 2.68
CA PHE A 62 11.83 1.13 2.37
C PHE A 62 12.53 1.02 1.02
N ILE A 63 12.03 1.69 -0.02
CA ILE A 63 12.65 1.68 -1.36
C ILE A 63 14.04 2.31 -1.34
N LYS A 64 14.21 3.38 -0.57
CA LYS A 64 15.46 4.15 -0.56
C LYS A 64 16.53 3.52 0.32
N ASP A 65 16.15 3.17 1.55
CA ASP A 65 17.07 2.86 2.63
C ASP A 65 16.84 1.45 3.22
N GLY A 66 15.77 0.74 2.79
CA GLY A 66 15.43 -0.59 3.29
C GLY A 66 14.92 -0.60 4.73
N VAL A 67 14.51 0.56 5.25
CA VAL A 67 14.09 0.74 6.65
C VAL A 67 12.72 1.38 6.75
N VAL A 68 12.08 1.19 7.90
CA VAL A 68 10.81 1.84 8.29
C VAL A 68 10.95 3.36 8.28
N SER A 69 9.89 4.07 7.90
CA SER A 69 9.92 5.53 7.88
C SER A 69 10.09 6.11 9.29
N PRO A 70 11.01 7.08 9.48
CA PRO A 70 11.11 7.79 10.75
C PRO A 70 9.99 8.83 10.94
N LEU A 71 9.09 9.01 9.96
CA LEU A 71 8.04 10.02 10.01
C LEU A 71 6.98 9.67 11.07
N ALA A 72 6.65 10.65 11.89
CA ALA A 72 5.62 10.57 12.91
C ALA A 72 4.35 11.33 12.49
N GLN A 73 3.32 11.26 13.33
CA GLN A 73 2.03 11.92 13.11
C GLN A 73 2.16 13.42 12.79
N ASP A 74 3.10 14.11 13.45
CA ASP A 74 3.28 15.55 13.28
C ASP A 74 3.92 15.90 11.91
N ASN A 75 4.56 14.93 11.26
CA ASN A 75 5.11 15.09 9.91
C ASN A 75 4.06 14.89 8.81
N MET A 76 2.96 14.19 9.10
CA MET A 76 1.98 13.79 8.06
C MET A 76 1.35 14.98 7.34
N LYS A 77 1.15 16.10 8.02
CA LYS A 77 0.64 17.32 7.37
C LYS A 77 1.59 17.83 6.29
N GLY A 78 2.89 17.92 6.60
CA GLY A 78 3.90 18.37 5.64
C GLY A 78 4.08 17.35 4.52
N TRP A 79 4.07 16.06 4.86
CA TRP A 79 4.17 14.98 3.89
C TRP A 79 2.99 14.95 2.91
N GLY A 80 1.77 15.14 3.40
CA GLY A 80 0.57 15.27 2.56
C GLY A 80 0.68 16.42 1.56
N TRP A 81 1.24 17.57 1.96
CA TRP A 81 1.50 18.68 1.05
C TRP A 81 2.52 18.33 -0.05
N GLU A 82 3.59 17.61 0.29
CA GLU A 82 4.58 17.19 -0.71
C GLU A 82 3.97 16.19 -1.71
N ILE A 83 3.13 15.27 -1.26
CA ILE A 83 2.40 14.35 -2.13
C ILE A 83 1.51 15.13 -3.10
N ILE A 84 0.71 16.07 -2.61
CA ILE A 84 -0.16 16.91 -3.45
C ILE A 84 0.68 17.70 -4.45
N ARG A 85 1.79 18.30 -4.01
CA ARG A 85 2.68 19.07 -4.89
C ARG A 85 3.26 18.21 -6.01
N ILE A 86 3.61 16.96 -5.73
CA ILE A 86 4.09 16.01 -6.75
C ILE A 86 2.95 15.69 -7.72
N LEU A 87 1.76 15.34 -7.23
CA LEU A 87 0.61 15.03 -8.07
C LEU A 87 0.20 16.19 -8.97
N ASP A 88 0.19 17.41 -8.45
CA ASP A 88 -0.11 18.64 -9.21
C ASP A 88 0.93 18.90 -10.32
N SER A 89 2.15 18.39 -10.16
CA SER A 89 3.22 18.51 -11.17
C SER A 89 3.16 17.44 -12.25
N MET A 90 2.35 16.39 -12.07
CA MET A 90 2.25 15.30 -13.04
C MET A 90 1.39 15.74 -14.23
N PRO A 91 1.77 15.38 -15.47
CA PRO A 91 0.91 15.60 -16.62
C PRO A 91 -0.40 14.83 -16.45
N GLY A 92 -1.51 15.42 -16.88
CA GLY A 92 -2.81 14.76 -16.83
C GLY A 92 -2.78 13.40 -17.53
N LEU A 93 -3.30 12.37 -16.86
CA LEU A 93 -3.46 11.04 -17.44
C LEU A 93 -4.51 11.12 -18.56
N MET A 94 -4.11 10.81 -19.79
CA MET A 94 -5.06 10.58 -20.88
C MET A 94 -5.54 9.14 -20.82
N ALA A 95 -6.82 8.94 -20.49
CA ALA A 95 -7.46 7.64 -20.64
C ALA A 95 -7.57 7.33 -22.13
N ILE A 96 -6.97 6.22 -22.57
CA ILE A 96 -7.16 5.68 -23.91
C ILE A 96 -8.21 4.60 -23.79
N GLU A 97 -9.41 4.88 -24.29
CA GLU A 97 -10.48 3.89 -24.38
C GLU A 97 -10.21 2.99 -25.59
N VAL A 98 -9.85 1.73 -25.33
CA VAL A 98 -9.66 0.72 -26.37
C VAL A 98 -11.00 0.04 -26.60
N ILE A 99 -11.73 0.51 -27.61
CA ILE A 99 -12.96 -0.16 -28.06
C ILE A 99 -12.54 -1.42 -28.83
N SER A 100 -12.85 -2.60 -28.29
CA SER A 100 -12.72 -3.87 -29.00
C SER A 100 -13.77 -3.95 -30.12
N ALA A 101 -13.34 -4.27 -31.33
CA ALA A 101 -14.16 -4.22 -32.55
C ALA A 101 -15.16 -5.40 -32.71
N ASP A 102 -15.40 -6.19 -31.66
CA ASP A 102 -16.08 -7.50 -31.78
C ASP A 102 -17.53 -7.53 -31.27
N GLU A 103 -18.16 -6.38 -31.01
CA GLU A 103 -19.61 -6.34 -30.73
C GLU A 103 -20.42 -6.28 -32.04
N GLU A 104 -20.79 -7.45 -32.58
CA GLU A 104 -21.83 -7.52 -33.61
C GLU A 104 -23.18 -7.06 -33.04
N PRO A 105 -23.97 -6.28 -33.79
CA PRO A 105 -25.26 -5.78 -33.33
C PRO A 105 -26.25 -6.93 -33.14
N ILE A 106 -26.85 -7.00 -31.95
CA ILE A 106 -27.95 -7.92 -31.66
C ILE A 106 -29.18 -7.45 -32.46
N ASP A 107 -29.54 -8.21 -33.49
CA ASP A 107 -30.79 -8.07 -34.23
C ASP A 107 -31.95 -8.58 -33.35
N VAL A 108 -32.74 -7.66 -32.80
CA VAL A 108 -34.02 -7.95 -32.17
C VAL A 108 -35.13 -7.71 -33.20
N GLY A 109 -35.40 -8.75 -33.98
CA GLY A 109 -36.58 -8.85 -34.85
C GLY A 109 -37.91 -8.95 -34.09
#